data_AF-A0AAU8IVN1-F1
#
_entry.id   AF-A0AAU8IVN1-F1
#
_cell.length_a   1.000
_cell.length_b   1.000
_cell.length_c   1.000
_cell.angle_alpha   90.00
_cell.angle_beta   90.00
_cell.angle_gamma   90.00
#
_symmetry.space_group_name_H-M   'P 1'
#
loop_
_entity.id
_entity.type
_entity.pdbx_description
1 polymer ?
#
loop_
_entity_poly.entity_id
_entity_poly.type
_entity_poly.pdbx_seq_one_letter_code
_entity_poly.pdbx_strand_id
1 'polypeptide(L)'
;MGSWGALGPALLSLAGVALGAGGSLFGQYLVSRASGRQLEMQESAAHRAELKNVILKFVSVASQVEKAAFMLPLDGGTVSDPVLDQLVDDLWLAQAEIDLTARSEPLRGATYRYAARLTEAARGEIADVASLRGSQVQFMDASYDDLWPGQRRGVHEWG
;
A
#
# COMPACT_ATOMS: atom_id res chain seq x y z
N MET A 1 35.14 7.15 -21.66
CA MET A 1 34.80 6.14 -20.64
C MET A 1 33.73 6.76 -19.75
N GLY A 2 32.46 6.43 -19.99
CA GLY A 2 31.31 7.12 -19.39
C GLY A 2 30.96 6.53 -18.01
N SER A 3 30.81 7.40 -17.01
CA SER A 3 30.42 7.05 -15.65
C SER A 3 28.92 6.77 -15.57
N TRP A 4 28.52 5.50 -15.64
CA TRP A 4 27.12 5.07 -15.50
C TRP A 4 26.81 4.47 -14.11
N GLY A 5 27.82 4.19 -13.29
CA GLY A 5 27.65 3.53 -11.97
C GLY A 5 27.25 4.42 -10.79
N ALA A 6 27.14 5.74 -10.98
CA ALA A 6 26.94 6.69 -9.88
C ALA A 6 25.50 7.24 -9.76
N LEU A 7 24.62 6.99 -10.74
CA LEU A 7 23.26 7.52 -10.74
C LEU A 7 22.25 6.59 -10.01
N GLY A 8 22.53 5.30 -9.91
CA GLY A 8 21.73 4.34 -9.15
C GLY A 8 21.72 4.60 -7.64
N PRO A 9 22.88 4.82 -6.98
CA PRO A 9 22.94 5.09 -5.55
C PRO A 9 22.30 6.42 -5.16
N ALA A 10 22.44 7.45 -6.01
CA ALA A 10 21.91 8.78 -5.75
C ALA A 10 20.35 8.81 -5.78
N LEU A 11 19.74 8.02 -6.66
CA LEU A 11 18.28 7.87 -6.70
C LEU A 11 17.75 7.09 -5.50
N LEU A 12 18.49 6.08 -5.02
CA LEU A 12 18.15 5.30 -3.81
C LEU A 12 18.23 6.15 -2.53
N SER A 13 19.24 7.02 -2.40
CA SER A 13 19.33 7.96 -1.28
C SER A 13 18.18 8.98 -1.27
N LEU A 14 17.65 9.37 -2.43
CA LEU A 14 16.53 10.31 -2.52
C LEU A 14 15.19 9.65 -2.11
N ALA A 15 15.01 8.37 -2.43
CA ALA A 15 13.84 7.59 -2.01
C ALA A 15 13.84 7.32 -0.50
N GLY A 16 14.99 6.98 0.08
CA GLY A 16 15.14 6.74 1.53
C GLY A 16 14.90 7.99 2.38
N VAL A 17 15.31 9.17 1.92
CA VAL A 17 15.11 10.44 2.65
C VAL A 17 13.65 10.94 2.56
N ALA A 18 12.93 10.64 1.48
CA ALA A 18 11.51 10.97 1.36
C ALA A 18 10.63 10.20 2.38
N LEU A 19 10.96 8.94 2.65
CA LEU A 19 10.28 8.13 3.68
C LEU A 19 10.62 8.59 5.11
N GLY A 20 11.86 9.00 5.39
CA GLY A 20 12.27 9.55 6.69
C GLY A 20 11.65 10.92 7.02
N ALA A 21 11.43 11.78 6.03
CA ALA A 21 10.83 13.10 6.22
C ALA A 21 9.28 13.08 6.21
N GLY A 22 8.66 12.10 5.54
CA GLY A 22 7.20 11.94 5.49
C GLY A 22 6.56 11.59 6.84
N GLY A 23 7.30 10.95 7.75
CA GLY A 23 6.83 10.65 9.11
C GLY A 23 6.59 11.89 9.99
N SER A 24 7.32 12.99 9.75
CA SER A 24 7.29 14.19 10.61
C SER A 24 6.09 15.11 10.34
N LEU A 25 5.59 15.15 9.11
CA LEU A 25 4.36 15.89 8.77
C LEU A 25 3.09 15.14 9.19
N PHE A 26 3.15 13.80 9.27
CA PHE A 26 2.02 12.96 9.68
C PHE A 26 1.74 13.06 11.19
N GLY A 27 2.78 13.27 12.01
CA GLY A 27 2.65 13.47 13.46
C GLY A 27 1.96 14.79 13.85
N GLN A 28 2.13 15.84 13.05
CA GLN A 28 1.55 17.17 13.36
C GLN A 28 0.06 17.28 13.01
N TYR A 29 -0.45 16.45 12.07
CA TYR A 29 -1.88 16.42 11.77
C TYR A 29 -2.72 15.83 12.92
N LEU A 30 -2.13 14.97 13.75
CA LEU A 30 -2.81 14.24 14.84
C LEU A 30 -3.27 15.15 16.00
N VAL A 31 -2.63 16.29 16.24
CA VAL A 31 -2.86 17.10 17.45
C VAL A 31 -4.03 18.08 17.31
N SER A 32 -4.52 18.35 16.10
CA SER A 32 -5.33 19.56 15.87
C SER A 32 -6.86 19.41 15.99
N ARG A 33 -7.43 18.24 16.35
CA ARG A 33 -8.90 18.03 16.16
C ARG A 33 -9.75 17.61 17.36
N ALA A 34 -9.28 17.79 18.59
CA ALA A 34 -10.10 17.47 19.77
C ALA A 34 -10.86 18.71 20.30
N SER A 35 -12.16 18.81 20.02
CA SER A 35 -13.09 19.66 20.78
C SER A 35 -14.51 19.06 20.81
N GLY A 36 -14.69 18.08 21.70
CA GLY A 36 -15.58 18.22 22.86
C GLY A 36 -17.04 17.76 22.81
N ARG A 37 -17.76 17.68 21.68
CA ARG A 37 -19.22 17.37 21.72
C ARG A 37 -19.79 16.45 20.63
N GLN A 38 -18.93 15.80 19.85
CA GLN A 38 -19.31 15.11 18.62
C GLN A 38 -18.95 13.61 18.68
N LEU A 39 -18.91 13.00 19.87
CA LEU A 39 -18.19 11.74 20.14
C LEU A 39 -18.64 10.54 19.30
N GLU A 40 -19.93 10.22 19.14
CA GLU A 40 -20.33 9.02 18.36
C GLU A 40 -20.21 9.22 16.83
N MET A 41 -20.61 10.39 16.34
CA MET A 41 -20.42 10.75 14.91
C MET A 41 -18.93 10.95 14.58
N GLN A 42 -18.13 11.42 15.53
CA GLN A 42 -16.67 11.49 15.39
C GLN A 42 -16.03 10.12 15.54
N GLU A 43 -16.50 9.19 16.36
CA GLU A 43 -15.91 7.86 16.45
C GLU A 43 -16.02 7.14 15.10
N SER A 44 -17.20 7.22 14.47
CA SER A 44 -17.40 6.69 13.12
C SER A 44 -16.53 7.42 12.07
N ALA A 45 -16.42 8.76 12.14
CA ALA A 45 -15.60 9.53 11.20
C ALA A 45 -14.09 9.40 11.44
N ALA A 46 -13.66 9.27 12.69
CA ALA A 46 -12.29 9.09 13.13
C ALA A 46 -11.82 7.69 12.77
N HIS A 47 -12.67 6.68 12.98
CA HIS A 47 -12.37 5.34 12.54
C HIS A 47 -12.28 5.24 11.00
N ARG A 48 -13.19 5.88 10.25
CA ARG A 48 -13.05 5.98 8.78
C ARG A 48 -11.75 6.68 8.37
N ALA A 49 -11.34 7.72 9.10
CA ALA A 49 -10.08 8.42 8.81
C ALA A 49 -8.86 7.55 9.13
N GLU A 50 -8.88 6.82 10.24
CA GLU A 50 -7.85 5.85 10.63
C GLU A 50 -7.72 4.75 9.58
N LEU A 51 -8.84 4.10 9.22
CA LEU A 51 -8.86 3.07 8.18
C LEU A 51 -8.34 3.61 6.85
N LYS A 52 -8.76 4.82 6.45
CA LYS A 52 -8.27 5.46 5.22
C LYS A 52 -6.75 5.67 5.28
N ASN A 53 -6.20 6.07 6.41
CA ASN A 53 -4.77 6.29 6.58
C ASN A 53 -3.99 4.97 6.45
N VAL A 54 -4.48 3.91 7.09
CA VAL A 54 -3.85 2.57 7.00
C VAL A 54 -3.93 2.02 5.57
N ILE A 55 -5.07 2.16 4.88
CA ILE A 55 -5.22 1.79 3.47
C ILE A 55 -4.24 2.56 2.58
N LEU A 56 -4.12 3.88 2.77
CA LEU A 56 -3.18 4.70 1.98
C LEU A 56 -1.72 4.32 2.24
N LYS A 57 -1.37 3.96 3.48
CA LYS A 57 -0.05 3.45 3.83
C LYS A 57 0.26 2.17 3.07
N PHE A 58 -0.66 1.20 3.10
CA PHE A 58 -0.51 -0.05 2.37
C PHE A 58 -0.38 0.17 0.85
N VAL A 59 -1.21 1.02 0.25
CA VAL A 59 -1.12 1.37 -1.19
C VAL A 59 0.24 1.98 -1.55
N SER A 60 0.78 2.84 -0.68
CA SER A 60 2.08 3.46 -0.89
C SER A 60 3.21 2.43 -0.93
N VAL A 61 3.22 1.48 0.02
CA VAL A 61 4.22 0.39 0.06
C VAL A 61 4.03 -0.57 -1.12
N ALA A 62 2.79 -0.97 -1.41
CA ALA A 62 2.46 -1.82 -2.55
C ALA A 62 2.98 -1.24 -3.87
N SER A 63 2.78 0.06 -4.13
CA SER A 63 3.30 0.70 -5.35
C SER A 63 4.83 0.71 -5.43
N GLN A 64 5.52 0.78 -4.30
CA GLN A 64 6.99 0.72 -4.27
C GLN A 64 7.48 -0.70 -4.59
N VAL A 65 6.83 -1.73 -4.03
CA VAL A 65 7.10 -3.14 -4.37
C VAL A 65 6.87 -3.40 -5.86
N GLU A 66 5.75 -2.94 -6.43
CA GLU A 66 5.47 -3.07 -7.87
C GLU A 66 6.60 -2.46 -8.71
N LYS A 67 6.96 -1.21 -8.44
CA LYS A 67 8.00 -0.51 -9.20
C LYS A 67 9.35 -1.22 -9.10
N ALA A 68 9.72 -1.68 -7.90
CA ALA A 68 10.97 -2.39 -7.68
C ALA A 68 10.98 -3.76 -8.40
N ALA A 69 9.89 -4.52 -8.30
CA ALA A 69 9.74 -5.82 -8.96
C ALA A 69 9.81 -5.72 -10.50
N PHE A 70 9.20 -4.68 -11.10
CA PHE A 70 9.20 -4.50 -12.56
C PHE A 70 10.45 -3.79 -13.12
N MET A 71 11.32 -3.25 -12.26
CA MET A 71 12.59 -2.64 -12.67
C MET A 71 13.77 -3.62 -12.62
N LEU A 72 13.58 -4.83 -12.09
CA LEU A 72 14.64 -5.84 -11.98
C LEU A 72 15.02 -6.36 -13.39
N PRO A 73 16.29 -6.29 -13.82
CA PRO A 73 16.71 -6.77 -15.13
C PRO A 73 16.48 -8.29 -15.27
N LEU A 74 15.89 -8.70 -16.39
CA LEU A 74 15.67 -10.12 -16.75
C LEU A 74 16.98 -10.92 -16.90
N ASP A 75 18.11 -10.24 -17.08
CA ASP A 75 19.42 -10.86 -17.28
C ASP A 75 20.20 -11.01 -15.96
N GLY A 76 19.98 -12.16 -15.32
CA GLY A 76 21.08 -12.94 -14.76
C GLY A 76 21.65 -12.51 -13.42
N GLY A 77 20.97 -12.94 -12.35
CA GLY A 77 21.58 -13.11 -11.04
C GLY A 77 20.53 -13.07 -9.94
N THR A 78 20.23 -14.22 -9.35
CA THR A 78 19.52 -14.37 -8.08
C THR A 78 20.36 -13.78 -6.93
N VAL A 79 20.65 -12.50 -7.00
CA VAL A 79 21.13 -11.74 -5.85
C VAL A 79 19.86 -11.14 -5.28
N SER A 80 19.43 -11.64 -4.13
CA SER A 80 18.40 -11.00 -3.31
C SER A 80 18.67 -9.50 -3.29
N ASP A 81 17.74 -8.71 -3.82
CA ASP A 81 17.81 -7.26 -3.71
C ASP A 81 17.38 -6.91 -2.28
N PRO A 82 18.30 -6.49 -1.40
CA PRO A 82 17.97 -6.21 0.00
C PRO A 82 16.95 -5.07 0.13
N VAL A 83 16.82 -4.20 -0.88
CA VAL A 83 15.80 -3.16 -0.91
C VAL A 83 14.43 -3.76 -1.19
N LEU A 84 14.35 -4.71 -2.12
CA LEU A 84 13.10 -5.41 -2.44
C LEU A 84 12.65 -6.30 -1.27
N ASP A 85 13.59 -6.99 -0.61
CA ASP A 85 13.30 -7.79 0.59
C ASP A 85 12.73 -6.91 1.72
N GLN A 86 13.33 -5.75 1.99
CA GLN A 86 12.80 -4.80 2.98
C GLN A 86 11.42 -4.27 2.59
N LEU A 87 11.17 -3.98 1.32
CA LEU A 87 9.86 -3.52 0.86
C LEU A 87 8.78 -4.61 1.00
N VAL A 88 9.15 -5.89 0.84
CA VAL A 88 8.26 -7.02 1.10
C VAL A 88 7.94 -7.13 2.59
N ASP A 89 8.93 -6.95 3.47
CA ASP A 89 8.69 -6.94 4.92
C ASP A 89 7.78 -5.78 5.34
N ASP A 90 8.02 -4.57 4.80
CA ASP A 90 7.19 -3.39 5.04
C ASP A 90 5.75 -3.59 4.52
N LEU A 91 5.59 -4.33 3.41
CA LEU A 91 4.29 -4.67 2.84
C LEU A 91 3.49 -5.58 3.78
N TRP A 92 4.14 -6.60 4.35
CA TRP A 92 3.51 -7.49 5.33
C TRP A 92 3.16 -6.77 6.63
N LEU A 93 4.00 -5.83 7.08
CA LEU A 93 3.69 -4.99 8.24
C LEU A 93 2.47 -4.10 7.98
N ALA A 94 2.39 -3.46 6.80
CA ALA A 94 1.23 -2.64 6.42
C ALA A 94 -0.05 -3.48 6.27
N GLN A 95 0.06 -4.73 5.80
CA GLN A 95 -1.07 -5.66 5.76
C GLN A 95 -1.56 -6.01 7.17
N ALA A 96 -0.66 -6.29 8.12
CA ALA A 96 -1.03 -6.58 9.50
C ALA A 96 -1.74 -5.38 10.17
N GLU A 97 -1.36 -4.14 9.85
CA GLU A 97 -2.07 -2.95 10.32
C GLU A 97 -3.51 -2.90 9.77
N ILE A 98 -3.73 -3.27 8.50
CA ILE A 98 -5.08 -3.40 7.96
C ILE A 98 -5.85 -4.48 8.70
N ASP A 99 -5.26 -5.64 9.01
CA ASP A 99 -5.95 -6.71 9.75
C ASP A 99 -6.39 -6.26 11.15
N LEU A 100 -5.61 -5.41 11.80
CA LEU A 100 -5.93 -4.85 13.12
C LEU A 100 -7.01 -3.77 13.05
N THR A 101 -7.01 -2.93 12.01
CA THR A 101 -7.93 -1.79 11.90
C THR A 101 -9.23 -2.11 11.16
N ALA A 102 -9.19 -2.96 10.13
CA ALA A 102 -10.33 -3.32 9.31
C ALA A 102 -11.37 -4.09 10.12
N ARG A 103 -12.65 -3.73 9.98
CA ARG A 103 -13.75 -4.44 10.64
C ARG A 103 -14.32 -5.58 9.78
N SER A 104 -14.03 -5.59 8.48
CA SER A 104 -14.61 -6.55 7.55
C SER A 104 -13.61 -7.58 7.04
N GLU A 105 -14.07 -8.83 7.03
CA GLU A 105 -13.32 -9.97 6.49
C GLU A 105 -12.98 -9.83 4.99
N PRO A 106 -13.87 -9.26 4.13
CA PRO A 106 -13.54 -9.02 2.73
C PRO A 106 -12.31 -8.12 2.52
N LEU A 107 -12.15 -7.05 3.30
CA LEU A 107 -11.00 -6.16 3.20
C LEU A 107 -9.71 -6.87 3.62
N ARG A 108 -9.74 -7.59 4.75
CA ARG A 108 -8.59 -8.38 5.23
C ARG A 108 -8.14 -9.39 4.17
N GLY A 109 -9.08 -10.20 3.69
CA GLY A 109 -8.80 -11.22 2.68
C GLY A 109 -8.32 -10.64 1.34
N ALA A 110 -8.87 -9.52 0.88
CA ALA A 110 -8.43 -8.88 -0.36
C ALA A 110 -7.04 -8.26 -0.22
N THR A 111 -6.74 -7.64 0.93
CA THR A 111 -5.42 -7.09 1.26
C THR A 111 -4.37 -8.19 1.28
N TYR A 112 -4.63 -9.30 1.98
CA TYR A 112 -3.74 -10.45 2.02
C TYR A 112 -3.46 -11.01 0.63
N ARG A 113 -4.50 -11.24 -0.19
CA ARG A 113 -4.33 -11.76 -1.55
C ARG A 113 -3.46 -10.85 -2.42
N TYR A 114 -3.66 -9.54 -2.32
CA TYR A 114 -2.86 -8.58 -3.08
C TYR A 114 -1.41 -8.53 -2.59
N ALA A 115 -1.18 -8.52 -1.26
CA ALA A 115 0.18 -8.58 -0.69
C ALA A 115 0.93 -9.86 -1.08
N ALA A 116 0.25 -11.01 -1.07
CA ALA A 116 0.81 -12.28 -1.53
C ALA A 116 1.23 -12.21 -3.01
N ARG A 117 0.36 -11.69 -3.89
CA ARG A 117 0.67 -11.53 -5.32
C ARG A 117 1.83 -10.58 -5.58
N LEU A 118 1.95 -9.51 -4.79
CA LEU A 118 3.11 -8.61 -4.86
C LEU A 118 4.40 -9.29 -4.42
N THR A 119 4.34 -10.14 -3.38
CA THR A 119 5.49 -10.92 -2.92
C THR A 119 5.94 -11.94 -3.97
N GLU A 120 4.99 -12.64 -4.60
CA GLU A 120 5.27 -13.57 -5.70
C GLU A 120 5.88 -12.82 -6.91
N ALA A 121 5.35 -11.64 -7.25
CA ALA A 121 5.92 -10.79 -8.30
C ALA A 121 7.33 -10.30 -7.96
N ALA A 122 7.59 -9.89 -6.71
CA ALA A 122 8.91 -9.48 -6.23
C ALA A 122 9.95 -10.61 -6.30
N ARG A 123 9.52 -11.86 -6.10
CA ARG A 123 10.38 -13.05 -6.27
C ARG A 123 10.59 -13.46 -7.72
N GLY A 124 9.96 -12.76 -8.67
CA GLY A 124 9.97 -13.12 -10.09
C GLY A 124 9.14 -14.38 -10.40
N GLU A 125 8.28 -14.82 -9.49
CA GLU A 125 7.43 -16.01 -9.65
C GLU A 125 6.18 -15.73 -10.49
N ILE A 126 5.77 -14.46 -10.59
CA ILE A 126 4.68 -14.01 -11.48
C ILE A 126 5.24 -13.19 -12.63
N ALA A 127 5.00 -13.64 -13.86
CA ALA A 127 5.17 -12.84 -15.08
C ALA A 127 3.87 -12.14 -15.53
N ASP A 128 2.72 -12.51 -14.95
CA ASP A 128 1.40 -12.04 -15.38
C ASP A 128 0.90 -10.82 -14.60
N VAL A 129 1.14 -9.64 -15.17
CA VAL A 129 0.64 -8.33 -14.72
C VAL A 129 -0.89 -8.30 -14.60
N ALA A 130 -1.63 -9.09 -15.38
CA ALA A 130 -3.09 -9.11 -15.33
C ALA A 130 -3.59 -9.73 -14.01
N SER A 131 -2.93 -10.78 -13.53
CA SER A 131 -3.26 -11.42 -12.25
C SER A 131 -3.04 -10.47 -11.05
N LEU A 132 -1.95 -9.69 -11.07
CA LEU A 132 -1.67 -8.68 -10.06
C LEU A 132 -2.73 -7.57 -10.08
N ARG A 133 -3.04 -7.04 -11.26
CA ARG A 133 -4.09 -6.03 -11.45
C ARG A 133 -5.46 -6.52 -10.97
N GLY A 134 -5.79 -7.80 -11.19
CA GLY A 134 -7.02 -8.40 -10.69
C GLY A 134 -7.11 -8.38 -9.15
N SER A 135 -6.01 -8.70 -8.46
CA SER A 135 -5.96 -8.62 -6.99
C SER A 135 -6.00 -7.19 -6.46
N GLN A 136 -5.35 -6.25 -7.15
CA GLN A 136 -5.39 -4.82 -6.83
C GLN A 136 -6.82 -4.25 -6.93
N VAL A 137 -7.55 -4.58 -7.99
CA VAL A 137 -8.95 -4.13 -8.16
C VAL A 137 -9.83 -4.65 -7.02
N GLN A 138 -9.72 -5.93 -6.65
CA GLN A 138 -10.47 -6.49 -5.53
C GLN A 138 -10.16 -5.80 -4.20
N PHE A 139 -8.89 -5.48 -3.95
CA PHE A 139 -8.48 -4.73 -2.75
C PHE A 139 -9.10 -3.32 -2.74
N MET A 140 -9.06 -2.59 -3.85
CA MET A 140 -9.65 -1.26 -3.95
C MET A 140 -11.18 -1.29 -3.77
N ASP A 141 -11.82 -2.35 -4.26
CA ASP A 141 -13.26 -2.57 -4.09
C ASP A 141 -13.64 -2.78 -2.63
N ALA A 142 -12.96 -3.72 -1.96
CA ALA A 142 -13.18 -3.99 -0.54
C ALA A 142 -12.83 -2.78 0.35
N SER A 143 -11.79 -2.01 -0.01
CA SER A 143 -11.41 -0.78 0.69
C SER A 143 -12.50 0.28 0.60
N TYR A 144 -13.14 0.41 -0.57
CA TYR A 144 -14.24 1.35 -0.76
C TYR A 144 -15.47 0.95 0.06
N ASP A 145 -15.83 -0.33 0.02
CA ASP A 145 -16.98 -0.86 0.74
C ASP A 145 -16.84 -0.71 2.27
N ASP A 146 -15.62 -0.90 2.80
CA ASP A 146 -15.34 -0.75 4.23
C ASP A 146 -15.31 0.72 4.69
N LEU A 147 -14.83 1.62 3.83
CA LEU A 147 -14.79 3.06 4.12
C LEU A 147 -16.15 3.75 3.97
N TRP A 148 -17.01 3.28 3.07
CA TRP A 148 -18.35 3.84 2.81
C TRP A 148 -19.44 2.76 2.81
N PRO A 149 -19.68 2.10 3.97
CA PRO A 149 -20.66 1.04 4.06
C PRO A 149 -22.07 1.56 3.71
N GLY A 150 -22.71 0.94 2.72
CA GLY A 150 -24.08 1.28 2.29
C GLY A 150 -24.16 2.30 1.15
N GLN A 151 -23.06 2.94 0.75
CA GLN A 151 -23.03 3.78 -0.45
C GLN A 151 -22.65 2.91 -1.65
N ARG A 152 -23.60 2.12 -2.15
CA ARG A 152 -23.38 1.35 -3.38
C ARG A 152 -22.91 2.32 -4.45
N ARG A 153 -21.78 2.03 -5.12
CA ARG A 153 -21.44 2.72 -6.36
C ARG A 153 -22.69 2.64 -7.23
N GLY A 154 -23.16 3.79 -7.71
CA GLY A 154 -24.25 3.82 -8.67
C GLY A 154 -23.86 2.88 -9.81
N VAL A 155 -24.43 1.68 -9.81
CA VAL A 155 -24.34 0.78 -10.95
C VAL A 155 -25.07 1.57 -12.02
N HIS A 156 -24.31 2.21 -12.90
CA HIS A 156 -24.86 2.76 -14.13
C HIS A 156 -25.30 1.56 -14.95
N GLU A 157 -26.53 1.11 -14.69
CA GLU A 157 -27.30 0.27 -15.57
C GLU A 157 -27.55 1.08 -16.84
N TRP A 158 -26.71 0.86 -17.85
CA TRP A 158 -27.04 1.26 -19.21
C TRP A 158 -27.96 0.16 -19.76
N GLY A 159 -29.26 0.46 -19.77
CA GLY A 159 -30.24 -0.24 -20.60
C GLY A 159 -30.13 0.15 -22.07
#